data_AF-A0A8B6CLV6-F1
#
_entry.id   AF-A0A8B6CLV6-F1
#
_cell.length_a   1.000
_cell.length_b   1.000
_cell.length_c   1.000
_cell.angle_alpha   90.00
_cell.angle_beta   90.00
_cell.angle_gamma   90.00
#
_symmetry.space_group_name_H-M   'P 1'
#
loop_
_entity.id
_entity.type
_entity.pdbx_description
1 polymer ?
#
loop_
_entity_poly.entity_id
_entity_poly.type
_entity_poly.pdbx_seq_one_letter_code
_entity_poly.pdbx_strand_id
1 'polypeptide(L)'
;MWIGIVSVIVGLAVVGVSDIIFNTDKNKDTNGIIAGDLLIIMAQIIVAVQMVYEERVINRFTIHPLEAVGWEGIFGFVLLGLLLIPFFHIDAGAFSELPTHKLDDAIDAFHQLGQNWQILTATLGNIFSIAFFNFAGISVTREISATTRMVLDSVRTIIIWVAALALDWQKFIPLQILGFVVLIIGMMLYNDIGIQFIRRTIMTRVLRRPLPPDEDQERLIPEDNANRRGGNIQD
;
A
#
# COMPACT_ATOMS: atom_id res chain seq x y z
N MET A 1 16.84 2.94 -3.54
CA MET A 1 16.07 3.76 -2.57
C MET A 1 15.72 5.17 -3.07
N TRP A 2 16.63 6.16 -3.09
CA TRP A 2 16.31 7.57 -3.45
C TRP A 2 15.65 7.76 -4.83
N ILE A 3 16.17 7.07 -5.85
CA ILE A 3 15.60 7.11 -7.22
C ILE A 3 14.17 6.55 -7.25
N GLY A 4 13.89 5.51 -6.45
CA GLY A 4 12.55 4.95 -6.31
C GLY A 4 11.56 5.95 -5.71
N ILE A 5 11.98 6.65 -4.65
CA ILE A 5 11.17 7.71 -4.01
C ILE A 5 10.82 8.81 -5.03
N VAL A 6 11.82 9.33 -5.75
CA VAL A 6 11.61 10.37 -6.76
C VAL A 6 10.68 9.86 -7.88
N SER A 7 10.85 8.63 -8.34
CA SER A 7 9.97 8.03 -9.35
C SER A 7 8.52 7.90 -8.88
N VAL A 8 8.28 7.50 -7.62
CA VAL A 8 6.92 7.43 -7.06
C VAL A 8 6.29 8.82 -7.00
N ILE A 9 7.03 9.84 -6.55
CA ILE A 9 6.55 11.22 -6.50
C ILE A 9 6.18 11.73 -7.88
N VAL A 10 7.03 11.48 -8.89
CA VAL A 10 6.76 11.86 -10.28
C VAL A 10 5.52 11.14 -10.82
N GLY A 11 5.39 9.83 -10.56
CA GLY A 11 4.22 9.06 -10.98
C GLY A 11 2.91 9.62 -10.40
N LEU A 12 2.89 9.89 -9.09
CA LEU A 12 1.74 10.50 -8.41
C LEU A 12 1.42 11.89 -8.95
N ALA A 13 2.44 12.73 -9.15
CA ALA A 13 2.25 14.08 -9.70
C ALA A 13 1.64 14.03 -11.11
N VAL A 14 2.08 13.11 -11.97
CA VAL A 14 1.52 12.94 -13.32
C VAL A 14 0.05 12.50 -13.25
N VAL A 15 -0.30 11.54 -12.38
CA VAL A 15 -1.70 11.10 -12.22
C VAL A 15 -2.58 12.26 -11.72
N GLY A 16 -2.15 12.99 -10.69
CA GLY A 16 -2.91 14.09 -10.09
C GLY A 16 -3.08 15.29 -11.04
N VAL A 17 -1.99 15.74 -11.69
CA VAL A 17 -2.06 16.85 -12.65
C VAL A 17 -2.91 16.48 -13.86
N SER A 18 -2.81 15.24 -14.33
CA SER A 18 -3.68 14.75 -15.41
C SER A 18 -5.16 14.81 -15.00
N ASP A 19 -5.50 14.46 -13.76
CA ASP A 19 -6.89 14.51 -13.33
C ASP A 19 -7.42 15.95 -13.32
N ILE A 20 -6.67 16.89 -12.74
CA ILE A 20 -7.06 18.30 -12.68
C ILE A 20 -7.24 18.89 -14.09
N ILE A 21 -6.29 18.68 -15.00
CA ILE A 21 -6.34 19.28 -16.34
C ILE A 21 -7.52 18.73 -17.16
N PHE A 22 -7.80 17.43 -17.08
CA PHE A 22 -8.78 16.78 -17.94
C PHE A 22 -10.19 16.65 -17.32
N ASN A 23 -10.35 16.83 -16.00
CA ASN A 23 -11.65 16.81 -15.29
C ASN A 23 -12.12 18.19 -14.79
N THR A 24 -11.51 19.31 -15.22
CA THR A 24 -12.03 20.64 -14.88
C THR A 24 -13.31 20.97 -15.66
N ASP A 25 -14.46 20.65 -15.07
CA ASP A 25 -15.73 21.27 -15.46
C ASP A 25 -15.76 22.73 -15.00
N LYS A 26 -16.08 23.66 -15.91
CA LYS A 26 -15.97 25.13 -15.72
C LYS A 26 -16.83 25.74 -14.60
N ASN A 27 -17.61 24.93 -13.87
CA ASN A 27 -18.56 25.37 -12.84
C ASN A 27 -18.11 25.04 -11.40
N LYS A 28 -16.95 24.40 -11.19
CA LYS A 28 -16.44 24.10 -9.83
C LYS A 28 -15.42 25.15 -9.39
N ASP A 29 -15.52 25.60 -8.13
CA ASP A 29 -14.57 26.54 -7.53
C ASP A 29 -13.17 25.92 -7.42
N THR A 30 -12.25 26.35 -8.29
CA THR A 30 -10.88 25.85 -8.34
C THR A 30 -10.15 26.09 -7.02
N ASN A 31 -10.47 27.16 -6.28
CA ASN A 31 -9.84 27.45 -4.99
C ASN A 31 -10.27 26.43 -3.92
N GLY A 32 -11.55 26.03 -3.92
CA GLY A 32 -12.06 24.98 -3.05
C GLY A 32 -11.41 23.62 -3.31
N ILE A 33 -11.21 23.25 -4.58
CA ILE A 33 -10.52 22.02 -4.97
C ILE A 33 -9.07 22.02 -4.44
N ILE A 34 -8.32 23.10 -4.71
CA ILE A 34 -6.92 23.22 -4.27
C ILE A 34 -6.82 23.20 -2.73
N ALA A 35 -7.74 23.87 -2.04
CA ALA A 35 -7.78 23.87 -0.57
C ALA A 35 -8.07 22.46 -0.01
N GLY A 36 -8.97 21.70 -0.64
CA GLY A 36 -9.26 20.31 -0.30
C GLY A 36 -8.03 19.41 -0.49
N ASP A 37 -7.35 19.52 -1.64
CA ASP A 37 -6.13 18.76 -1.92
C ASP A 37 -5.01 19.04 -0.91
N LEU A 38 -4.83 20.32 -0.54
CA LEU A 38 -3.85 20.72 0.47
C LEU A 38 -4.18 20.12 1.85
N LEU A 39 -5.47 20.07 2.21
CA LEU A 39 -5.92 19.45 3.46
C LEU A 39 -5.65 17.94 3.48
N ILE A 40 -5.84 17.26 2.35
CA ILE A 40 -5.49 15.83 2.19
C ILE A 40 -3.98 15.63 2.38
N ILE A 41 -3.14 16.45 1.75
CA ILE A 41 -1.67 16.34 1.88
C ILE A 41 -1.24 16.50 3.36
N MET A 42 -1.81 17.48 4.06
CA MET A 42 -1.52 17.68 5.49
C MET A 42 -1.96 16.47 6.34
N ALA A 43 -3.14 15.90 6.06
CA ALA A 43 -3.61 14.68 6.72
C ALA A 43 -2.68 13.49 6.47
N GLN A 44 -2.16 13.32 5.23
CA GLN A 44 -1.23 12.24 4.91
C GLN A 44 0.10 12.36 5.67
N ILE A 45 0.60 13.58 5.92
CA ILE A 45 1.80 13.77 6.74
C ILE A 45 1.57 13.27 8.17
N ILE A 46 0.42 13.59 8.77
CA ILE A 46 0.05 13.12 10.12
C ILE A 46 -0.04 11.60 10.15
N VAL A 47 -0.71 11.00 9.17
CA VAL A 47 -0.84 9.54 9.03
C VAL A 47 0.53 8.87 8.88
N ALA A 48 1.43 9.44 8.06
CA ALA A 48 2.78 8.91 7.89
C ALA A 48 3.57 8.94 9.21
N VAL A 49 3.47 10.02 9.99
CA VAL A 49 4.09 10.10 11.32
C VAL A 49 3.48 9.07 12.27
N GLN A 50 2.16 8.91 12.28
CA GLN A 50 1.46 7.91 13.09
C GLN A 50 1.96 6.50 12.77
N MET A 51 2.10 6.14 11.49
CA MET A 51 2.62 4.83 11.08
C MET A 51 4.05 4.57 11.57
N VAL A 52 4.95 5.56 11.47
CA VAL A 52 6.34 5.42 11.97
C VAL A 52 6.36 5.27 13.50
N TYR A 53 5.50 6.01 14.20
CA TYR A 53 5.36 5.91 15.64
C TYR A 53 4.79 4.55 16.06
N GLU A 54 3.76 4.06 15.37
CA GLU A 54 3.14 2.74 15.58
C GLU A 54 4.18 1.63 15.40
N GLU A 55 4.94 1.66 14.31
CA GLU A 55 6.05 0.71 14.07
C GLU A 55 7.10 0.79 15.18
N ARG A 56 7.45 1.99 15.64
CA ARG A 56 8.40 2.19 16.75
C ARG A 56 7.91 1.54 18.04
N VAL A 57 6.62 1.70 18.37
CA VAL A 57 5.99 1.17 19.57
C VAL A 57 5.88 -0.35 19.50
N ILE A 58 5.40 -0.91 18.39
CA ILE A 58 5.27 -2.37 18.18
C ILE A 58 6.64 -3.07 18.25
N ASN A 59 7.70 -2.42 17.74
CA ASN A 59 9.05 -2.96 17.83
C ASN A 59 9.64 -2.91 19.25
N ARG A 60 9.15 -2.02 20.11
CA ARG A 60 9.64 -1.83 21.49
C ARG A 60 8.84 -2.62 22.52
N PHE A 61 7.54 -2.79 22.28
CA PHE A 61 6.61 -3.44 23.19
C PHE A 61 5.90 -4.58 22.46
N THR A 62 5.88 -5.77 23.04
CA THR A 62 5.14 -6.93 22.51
C THR A 62 3.65 -6.79 22.80
N ILE A 63 3.01 -5.80 22.18
CA ILE A 63 1.57 -5.55 22.29
C ILE A 63 0.87 -6.40 21.23
N HIS A 64 -0.27 -7.00 21.60
CA HIS A 64 -1.07 -7.76 20.65
C HIS A 64 -1.75 -6.80 19.65
N PRO A 65 -1.69 -7.03 18.32
CA PRO A 65 -2.29 -6.16 17.31
C PRO A 65 -3.75 -5.79 17.57
N LEU A 66 -4.54 -6.77 18.02
CA LEU A 66 -5.94 -6.54 18.36
C LEU A 66 -6.15 -5.56 19.52
N GLU A 67 -5.25 -5.56 20.51
CA GLU A 67 -5.30 -4.63 21.64
C GLU A 67 -4.89 -3.22 21.21
N ALA A 68 -3.86 -3.10 20.36
CA ALA A 68 -3.43 -1.83 19.79
C ALA A 68 -4.55 -1.15 18.97
N VAL A 69 -5.15 -1.88 18.02
CA VAL A 69 -6.29 -1.36 17.22
C VAL A 69 -7.49 -1.01 18.11
N GLY A 70 -7.75 -1.78 19.17
CA GLY A 70 -8.83 -1.50 20.11
C GLY A 70 -8.64 -0.15 20.81
N TRP A 71 -7.44 0.12 21.32
CA TRP A 71 -7.11 1.40 21.94
C TRP A 71 -7.18 2.56 20.94
N GLU A 72 -6.61 2.40 19.75
CA GLU A 72 -6.69 3.41 18.69
C GLU A 72 -8.14 3.72 18.32
N GLY A 73 -9.00 2.70 18.21
CA GLY A 73 -10.42 2.85 17.93
C GLY A 73 -11.17 3.61 19.03
N ILE A 74 -10.90 3.33 20.30
CA ILE A 74 -11.52 4.04 21.43
C ILE A 74 -11.09 5.51 21.45
N PHE A 75 -9.79 5.78 21.34
CA PHE A 75 -9.29 7.16 21.31
C PHE A 75 -9.81 7.91 20.09
N GLY A 76 -9.85 7.27 18.91
CA GLY A 76 -10.42 7.84 17.70
C GLY A 76 -11.91 8.15 17.85
N PHE A 77 -12.69 7.24 18.42
CA PHE A 77 -14.11 7.43 18.66
C PHE A 77 -14.38 8.59 19.64
N VAL A 78 -13.64 8.66 20.76
CA VAL A 78 -13.79 9.75 21.73
C VAL A 78 -13.38 11.08 21.13
N LEU A 79 -12.23 11.13 20.45
CA LEU A 79 -11.71 12.35 19.83
C LEU A 79 -12.67 12.86 18.75
N LEU A 80 -13.06 12.00 17.81
CA LEU A 80 -14.01 12.37 16.74
C LEU A 80 -15.38 12.73 17.30
N GLY A 81 -15.87 12.01 18.30
CA GLY A 81 -17.14 12.32 18.97
C GLY A 81 -17.14 13.70 19.64
N LEU A 82 -16.04 14.09 20.28
CA LEU A 82 -15.89 15.45 20.82
C LEU A 82 -15.76 16.50 19.72
N LEU A 83 -15.14 16.15 18.60
CA LEU A 83 -14.88 17.03 17.47
C LEU A 83 -16.14 17.31 16.62
N LEU A 84 -17.13 16.41 16.66
CA LEU A 84 -18.46 16.67 16.08
C LEU A 84 -19.16 17.91 16.69
N ILE A 85 -18.90 18.23 17.96
CA ILE A 85 -19.51 19.39 18.64
C ILE A 85 -19.11 20.72 17.97
N PRO A 86 -17.81 21.06 17.85
CA PRO A 86 -17.41 22.27 17.14
C PRO A 86 -17.73 22.20 15.64
N PHE A 87 -17.64 21.04 15.00
CA PHE A 87 -17.97 20.89 13.56
C PHE A 87 -19.43 21.20 13.23
N PHE A 88 -20.34 20.92 14.16
CA PHE A 88 -21.74 21.31 14.01
C PHE A 88 -21.96 22.84 14.00
N HIS A 89 -21.07 23.60 14.64
CA HIS A 89 -21.21 25.06 14.78
C HIS A 89 -20.40 25.86 13.77
N ILE A 90 -19.47 25.22 13.05
CA ILE A 90 -18.66 25.90 12.03
C ILE A 90 -19.41 25.92 10.71
N ASP A 91 -19.59 27.12 10.18
CA ASP A 91 -20.10 27.34 8.82
C ASP A 91 -18.97 27.07 7.82
N ALA A 92 -19.22 26.10 6.95
CA ALA A 92 -18.31 25.59 5.93
C ALA A 92 -18.37 26.38 4.62
N GLY A 93 -19.38 27.23 4.44
CA GLY A 93 -19.61 27.98 3.20
C GLY A 93 -19.50 27.09 1.96
N ALA A 94 -18.47 27.35 1.14
CA ALA A 94 -18.18 26.64 -0.11
C ALA A 94 -17.83 25.14 0.04
N PHE A 95 -17.57 24.65 1.25
CA PHE A 95 -17.26 23.24 1.52
C PHE A 95 -18.48 22.41 1.94
N SER A 96 -19.66 23.03 2.12
CA SER A 96 -20.87 22.33 2.50
C SER A 96 -21.99 22.57 1.50
N GLU A 97 -22.51 21.47 0.96
CA GLU A 97 -23.73 21.45 0.14
C GLU A 97 -25.00 21.36 1.00
N LEU A 98 -24.88 21.32 2.34
CA LEU A 98 -26.03 21.26 3.23
C LEU A 98 -26.79 22.60 3.21
N PRO A 99 -28.13 22.60 3.28
CA PRO A 99 -28.94 23.82 3.35
C PRO A 99 -28.60 24.74 4.53
N THR A 100 -28.02 24.16 5.59
CA THR A 100 -27.60 24.84 6.82
C THR A 100 -26.13 25.30 6.78
N HIS A 101 -25.40 25.03 5.70
CA HIS A 101 -23.96 25.33 5.50
C HIS A 101 -23.00 24.88 6.61
N LYS A 102 -23.42 23.98 7.51
CA LYS A 102 -22.55 23.41 8.54
C LYS A 102 -21.49 22.50 7.92
N LEU A 103 -20.32 22.38 8.55
CA LEU A 103 -19.27 21.43 8.13
C LEU A 103 -19.73 19.98 8.24
N ASP A 104 -20.42 19.64 9.33
CA ASP A 104 -20.93 18.28 9.55
C ASP A 104 -22.24 18.36 10.36
N ASP A 105 -23.30 17.70 9.89
CA ASP A 105 -24.59 17.62 10.59
C ASP A 105 -24.86 16.18 11.04
N ALA A 106 -24.18 15.80 12.12
CA ALA A 106 -24.30 14.46 12.69
C ALA A 106 -25.74 14.10 13.07
N ILE A 107 -26.55 15.07 13.51
CA ILE A 107 -27.95 14.82 13.93
C ILE A 107 -28.78 14.39 12.72
N ASP A 108 -28.65 15.11 11.60
CA ASP A 108 -29.33 14.74 10.37
C ASP A 108 -28.84 13.38 9.84
N ALA A 109 -27.52 13.12 9.91
CA ALA A 109 -26.96 11.83 9.54
C ALA A 109 -27.55 10.66 10.37
N PHE A 110 -27.69 10.81 11.69
CA PHE A 110 -28.33 9.80 12.54
C PHE A 110 -29.80 9.59 12.18
N HIS A 111 -30.52 10.65 11.83
CA HIS A 111 -31.90 10.56 11.39
C HIS A 111 -32.02 9.78 10.07
N GLN A 112 -31.14 10.06 9.11
CA GLN A 112 -31.09 9.34 7.82
C GLN A 112 -30.73 7.85 8.00
N LEU A 113 -29.80 7.54 8.91
CA LEU A 113 -29.47 6.16 9.26
C LEU A 113 -30.66 5.39 9.85
N GLY A 114 -31.48 6.05 10.67
CA GLY A 114 -32.67 5.44 11.25
C GLY A 114 -33.81 5.22 10.25
N GLN A 115 -33.91 6.06 9.22
CA GLN A 115 -35.00 6.01 8.26
C GLN A 115 -34.73 5.10 7.04
N ASN A 116 -33.47 4.96 6.62
CA ASN A 116 -33.12 4.18 5.43
C ASN A 116 -32.24 2.98 5.75
N TRP A 117 -32.81 1.77 5.60
CA TRP A 117 -32.12 0.52 5.85
C TRP A 117 -30.92 0.28 4.89
N GLN A 118 -30.94 0.84 3.69
CA GLN A 118 -29.84 0.73 2.72
C GLN A 118 -28.62 1.51 3.19
N ILE A 119 -28.83 2.72 3.73
CA ILE A 119 -27.76 3.55 4.29
C ILE A 119 -27.22 2.89 5.56
N LEU A 120 -28.11 2.38 6.43
CA LEU A 120 -27.71 1.68 7.64
C LEU A 120 -26.82 0.46 7.34
N THR A 121 -27.24 -0.39 6.40
CA THR A 121 -26.47 -1.58 6.03
C THR A 121 -25.15 -1.24 5.35
N ALA A 122 -25.12 -0.22 4.47
CA ALA A 122 -23.89 0.27 3.87
C ALA A 122 -22.92 0.82 4.92
N THR A 123 -23.41 1.63 5.87
CA THR A 123 -22.59 2.19 6.96
C THR A 123 -22.05 1.12 7.88
N LEU A 124 -22.87 0.15 8.30
CA LEU A 124 -22.41 -0.99 9.11
C LEU A 124 -21.36 -1.82 8.37
N GLY A 125 -21.59 -2.14 7.10
CA GLY A 125 -20.63 -2.85 6.27
C GLY A 125 -19.29 -2.11 6.16
N ASN A 126 -19.35 -0.78 6.00
CA ASN A 126 -18.15 0.06 5.97
C ASN A 126 -17.39 0.02 7.31
N ILE A 127 -18.08 0.14 8.44
CA ILE A 127 -17.47 0.05 9.79
C ILE A 127 -16.74 -1.28 9.96
N PHE A 128 -17.39 -2.40 9.64
CA PHE A 128 -16.77 -3.72 9.73
C PHE A 128 -15.57 -3.87 8.79
N SER A 129 -15.66 -3.34 7.57
CA SER A 129 -14.57 -3.35 6.60
C SER A 129 -13.35 -2.58 7.11
N ILE A 130 -13.55 -1.38 7.65
CA ILE A 130 -12.46 -0.54 8.17
C ILE A 130 -11.83 -1.19 9.41
N ALA A 131 -12.63 -1.75 10.32
CA ALA A 131 -12.13 -2.44 11.50
C ALA A 131 -11.24 -3.64 11.12
N PHE A 132 -11.70 -4.46 10.17
CA PHE A 132 -10.91 -5.58 9.66
C PHE A 132 -9.65 -5.11 8.93
N PHE A 133 -9.76 -4.05 8.12
CA PHE A 133 -8.63 -3.45 7.41
C PHE A 133 -7.53 -2.96 8.37
N ASN A 134 -7.91 -2.26 9.45
CA ASN A 134 -6.97 -1.77 10.45
C ASN A 134 -6.29 -2.93 11.19
N PHE A 135 -7.05 -3.94 11.61
CA PHE A 135 -6.49 -5.15 12.22
C PHE A 135 -5.49 -5.87 11.31
N ALA A 136 -5.86 -6.08 10.03
CA ALA A 136 -4.96 -6.69 9.05
C ALA A 136 -3.72 -5.82 8.80
N GLY A 137 -3.87 -4.49 8.76
CA GLY A 137 -2.79 -3.53 8.59
C GLY A 137 -1.74 -3.62 9.70
N ILE A 138 -2.16 -3.60 10.97
CA ILE A 138 -1.24 -3.75 12.12
C ILE A 138 -0.60 -5.14 12.11
N SER A 139 -1.37 -6.18 11.78
CA SER A 139 -0.88 -7.56 11.72
C SER A 139 0.21 -7.74 10.66
N VAL A 140 0.05 -7.14 9.47
CA VAL A 140 1.08 -7.18 8.40
C VAL A 140 2.33 -6.40 8.78
N THR A 141 2.18 -5.25 9.44
CA THR A 141 3.34 -4.49 9.95
C THR A 141 4.13 -5.30 10.96
N ARG A 142 3.44 -6.03 11.85
CA ARG A 142 4.06 -6.86 12.88
C ARG A 142 4.78 -8.10 12.32
N GLU A 143 4.15 -8.80 11.36
CA GLU A 143 4.65 -10.10 10.88
C GLU A 143 5.63 -10.00 9.71
N ILE A 144 5.56 -8.94 8.89
CA ILE A 144 6.35 -8.83 7.66
C ILE A 144 7.23 -7.58 7.63
N SER A 145 6.63 -6.38 7.58
CA SER A 145 7.33 -5.07 7.66
C SER A 145 6.39 -3.92 7.28
N ALA A 146 6.72 -2.70 7.73
CA ALA A 146 6.08 -1.48 7.26
C ALA A 146 6.18 -1.29 5.74
N THR A 147 7.27 -1.73 5.11
CA THR A 147 7.45 -1.67 3.65
C THR A 147 6.38 -2.48 2.89
N THR A 148 5.94 -3.60 3.45
CA THR A 148 4.87 -4.42 2.84
C THR A 148 3.53 -3.72 2.94
N ARG A 149 3.25 -3.06 4.07
CA ARG A 149 2.05 -2.23 4.24
C ARG A 149 1.99 -1.09 3.23
N MET A 150 3.11 -0.41 2.98
CA MET A 150 3.19 0.63 1.93
C MET A 150 2.86 0.09 0.52
N VAL A 151 3.30 -1.14 0.19
CA VAL A 151 2.93 -1.77 -1.08
C VAL A 151 1.43 -2.09 -1.12
N LEU A 152 0.85 -2.59 -0.03
CA LEU A 152 -0.58 -2.87 0.06
C LEU A 152 -1.44 -1.60 -0.09
N ASP A 153 -1.00 -0.48 0.47
CA ASP A 153 -1.67 0.82 0.30
C ASP A 153 -1.67 1.25 -1.17
N SER A 154 -0.56 1.04 -1.85
CA SER A 154 -0.41 1.39 -3.26
C SER A 154 -1.28 0.53 -4.18
N VAL A 155 -1.36 -0.77 -3.90
CA VAL A 155 -2.25 -1.70 -4.61
C VAL A 155 -3.70 -1.28 -4.41
N ARG A 156 -4.10 -0.84 -3.21
CA ARG A 156 -5.46 -0.36 -2.95
C ARG A 156 -5.84 0.79 -3.89
N THR A 157 -4.98 1.80 -4.02
CA THR A 157 -5.25 2.96 -4.90
C THR A 157 -5.49 2.53 -6.35
N ILE A 158 -4.71 1.58 -6.85
CA ILE A 158 -4.88 1.05 -8.21
C ILE A 158 -6.20 0.29 -8.34
N ILE A 159 -6.56 -0.56 -7.36
CA ILE A 159 -7.83 -1.31 -7.36
C ILE A 159 -9.02 -0.36 -7.37
N ILE A 160 -9.00 0.69 -6.54
CA ILE A 160 -10.06 1.70 -6.50
C ILE A 160 -10.18 2.39 -7.86
N TRP A 161 -9.07 2.77 -8.48
CA TRP A 161 -9.09 3.40 -9.80
C TRP A 161 -9.67 2.48 -10.89
N VAL A 162 -9.27 1.20 -10.92
CA VAL A 162 -9.84 0.22 -11.87
C VAL A 162 -11.34 0.04 -11.65
N ALA A 163 -11.78 -0.04 -10.40
CA ALA A 163 -13.20 -0.15 -10.06
C ALA A 163 -13.98 1.11 -10.47
N ALA A 164 -13.41 2.31 -10.26
CA ALA A 164 -14.03 3.58 -10.66
C ALA A 164 -14.20 3.67 -12.18
N LEU A 165 -13.24 3.16 -12.97
CA LEU A 165 -13.40 3.05 -14.42
C LEU A 165 -14.46 2.01 -14.82
N ALA A 166 -14.49 0.85 -14.16
CA ALA A 166 -15.45 -0.21 -14.47
C ALA A 166 -16.91 0.19 -14.16
N LEU A 167 -17.12 1.10 -13.20
CA LEU A 167 -18.41 1.64 -12.81
C LEU A 167 -18.76 2.95 -13.54
N ASP A 168 -17.95 3.38 -14.51
CA ASP A 168 -18.08 4.65 -15.25
C ASP A 168 -18.14 5.90 -14.33
N TRP A 169 -17.59 5.81 -13.10
CA TRP A 169 -17.48 6.95 -12.19
C TRP A 169 -16.39 7.93 -12.61
N GLN A 170 -15.46 7.48 -13.45
CA GLN A 170 -14.35 8.27 -13.93
C GLN A 170 -14.17 8.06 -15.44
N LYS A 171 -13.87 9.15 -16.17
CA LYS A 171 -13.52 9.07 -17.59
C LYS A 171 -12.12 8.49 -17.76
N PHE A 172 -11.98 7.59 -18.73
CA PHE A 172 -10.69 6.98 -19.04
C PHE A 172 -9.72 8.00 -19.64
N ILE A 173 -8.64 8.31 -18.91
CA ILE A 173 -7.58 9.20 -19.35
C ILE A 173 -6.29 8.39 -19.53
N PRO A 174 -5.79 8.19 -20.77
CA PRO A 174 -4.60 7.36 -21.03
C PRO A 174 -3.33 7.82 -20.29
N LEU A 175 -3.22 9.12 -19.99
CA LEU A 175 -2.09 9.70 -19.27
C LEU A 175 -1.98 9.19 -17.82
N GLN A 176 -3.11 8.81 -17.21
CA GLN A 176 -3.11 8.22 -15.86
C GLN A 176 -2.44 6.85 -15.83
N ILE A 177 -2.59 6.03 -16.90
CA ILE A 177 -1.91 4.73 -17.01
C ILE A 177 -0.40 4.93 -16.97
N LEU A 178 0.13 5.91 -17.71
CA LEU A 178 1.55 6.22 -17.69
C LEU A 178 2.02 6.56 -16.27
N GLY A 179 1.26 7.40 -15.55
CA GLY A 179 1.53 7.74 -14.16
C GLY A 179 1.53 6.52 -13.22
N PHE A 180 0.55 5.62 -13.34
CA PHE A 180 0.50 4.37 -12.57
C PHE A 180 1.67 3.43 -12.89
N VAL A 181 2.08 3.32 -14.15
CA VAL A 181 3.24 2.50 -14.55
C VAL A 181 4.52 3.05 -13.92
N VAL A 182 4.74 4.36 -13.98
CA VAL A 182 5.90 5.02 -13.35
C VAL A 182 5.89 4.85 -11.83
N LEU A 183 4.71 4.92 -11.21
CA LEU A 183 4.50 4.71 -9.78
C LEU A 183 4.83 3.26 -9.37
N ILE A 184 4.35 2.26 -10.11
CA ILE A 184 4.65 0.83 -9.86
C ILE A 184 6.16 0.58 -10.00
N ILE A 185 6.78 1.10 -11.06
CA ILE A 185 8.24 0.99 -11.27
C ILE A 185 9.00 1.63 -10.10
N GLY A 186 8.58 2.82 -9.66
CA GLY A 186 9.15 3.52 -8.51
C GLY A 186 9.08 2.69 -7.22
N MET A 187 7.96 2.01 -6.97
CA MET A 187 7.79 1.13 -5.81
C MET A 187 8.67 -0.12 -5.88
N MET A 188 8.80 -0.73 -7.06
CA MET A 188 9.69 -1.87 -7.27
C MET A 188 11.16 -1.50 -7.02
N LEU A 189 11.57 -0.28 -7.43
CA LEU A 189 12.91 0.28 -7.19
C LEU A 189 13.12 0.72 -5.74
N TYR A 190 12.06 1.14 -5.05
CA TYR A 190 12.13 1.54 -3.65
C TYR A 190 12.30 0.33 -2.73
N ASN A 191 11.55 -0.73 -2.98
CA ASN A 191 11.50 -1.90 -2.10
C ASN A 191 12.71 -2.86 -2.28
N ASP A 192 13.57 -2.65 -3.28
CA ASP A 192 14.60 -3.61 -3.72
C ASP A 192 14.08 -5.05 -4.01
N ILE A 193 12.79 -5.33 -3.81
CA ILE A 193 12.09 -6.59 -4.11
C ILE A 193 12.13 -6.88 -5.61
N GLY A 194 11.97 -5.85 -6.45
CA GLY A 194 12.13 -6.01 -7.90
C GLY A 194 13.53 -6.53 -8.24
N ILE A 195 14.56 -5.96 -7.62
CA ILE A 195 15.96 -6.34 -7.83
C ILE A 195 16.26 -7.71 -7.21
N GLN A 196 15.73 -8.06 -6.03
CA GLN A 196 15.95 -9.39 -5.43
C GLN A 196 15.20 -10.50 -6.17
N PHE A 197 13.98 -10.24 -6.67
CA PHE A 197 13.21 -11.19 -7.47
C PHE A 197 13.82 -11.39 -8.87
N ILE A 198 14.24 -10.30 -9.52
CA ILE A 198 15.00 -10.36 -10.78
C ILE A 198 16.36 -11.03 -10.56
N ARG A 199 17.08 -10.72 -9.48
CA ARG A 199 18.36 -11.36 -9.14
C ARG A 199 18.18 -12.84 -8.83
N ARG A 200 17.12 -13.27 -8.14
CA ARG A 200 16.80 -14.70 -7.97
C ARG A 200 16.46 -15.38 -9.29
N THR A 201 15.69 -14.74 -10.18
CA THR A 201 15.31 -15.29 -11.48
C THR A 201 16.50 -15.37 -12.45
N ILE A 202 17.37 -14.36 -12.44
CA ILE A 202 18.62 -14.35 -13.21
C ILE A 202 19.61 -15.36 -12.62
N MET A 203 19.78 -15.42 -11.30
CA MET A 203 20.71 -16.34 -10.64
C MET A 203 20.29 -17.81 -10.84
N THR A 204 18.99 -18.11 -10.82
CA THR A 204 18.47 -19.45 -11.19
C THR A 204 18.64 -19.78 -12.68
N ARG A 205 18.65 -18.78 -13.58
CA ARG A 205 19.02 -18.97 -15.00
C ARG A 205 20.52 -19.08 -15.22
N VAL A 206 21.36 -18.43 -14.40
CA VAL A 206 22.83 -18.46 -14.49
C VAL A 206 23.43 -19.72 -13.85
N LEU A 207 22.87 -20.22 -12.74
CA LEU A 207 23.24 -21.52 -12.13
C LEU A 207 22.81 -22.74 -12.98
N ARG A 208 22.07 -22.54 -14.08
CA ARG A 208 21.82 -23.58 -15.10
C ARG A 208 22.93 -23.66 -16.15
N ARG A 209 24.11 -23.09 -15.92
CA ARG A 209 25.30 -23.57 -16.62
C ARG A 209 25.67 -24.91 -16.00
N PRO A 210 25.68 -26.02 -16.76
CA PRO A 210 26.19 -27.27 -16.23
C PRO A 210 27.63 -27.02 -15.78
N LEU A 211 28.00 -27.47 -14.58
CA LEU A 211 29.41 -27.56 -14.23
C LEU A 211 30.09 -28.39 -15.35
N PRO A 212 31.24 -27.96 -15.88
CA PRO A 212 32.03 -28.83 -16.74
C PRO A 212 32.30 -30.12 -15.96
N PRO A 213 32.21 -31.32 -16.60
CA PRO A 213 32.52 -32.57 -15.93
C PRO A 213 33.92 -32.46 -15.33
N ASP A 214 34.06 -32.81 -14.05
CA ASP A 214 35.32 -32.78 -13.33
C ASP A 214 36.35 -33.71 -14.03
N GLU A 215 37.20 -33.16 -14.90
CA GLU A 215 38.37 -33.86 -15.48
C GLU A 215 39.37 -34.32 -14.39
N ASP A 216 39.16 -33.91 -13.14
CA ASP A 216 40.04 -34.24 -12.02
C ASP A 216 39.68 -35.56 -11.30
N GLN A 217 38.51 -36.15 -11.57
CA GLN A 217 38.15 -37.45 -10.96
C GLN A 217 38.85 -38.65 -11.61
N GLU A 218 39.35 -38.53 -12.84
CA GLU A 218 40.06 -39.62 -13.52
C GLU A 218 41.54 -39.72 -13.11
N ARG A 219 42.08 -38.69 -12.44
CA ARG A 219 43.46 -38.68 -11.91
C ARG A 219 43.63 -39.27 -10.51
N LEU A 220 42.54 -39.62 -9.82
CA LEU A 220 42.57 -40.10 -8.43
C LEU A 220 42.35 -41.60 -8.27
N ILE A 221 42.38 -42.38 -9.36
CA ILE A 221 42.47 -43.84 -9.25
C ILE A 221 43.94 -44.19 -9.03
N PRO A 222 44.36 -44.67 -7.84
CA PRO A 222 45.73 -45.10 -7.64
C PRO A 222 45.98 -46.35 -8.50
N GLU A 223 47.09 -46.37 -9.24
CA GLU A 223 47.62 -47.54 -9.96
C GLU A 223 48.06 -48.68 -8.99
N ASP A 224 47.23 -49.10 -8.05
CA ASP A 224 47.56 -50.20 -7.11
C ASP A 224 47.07 -51.58 -7.60
N ASN A 225 46.45 -51.66 -8.80
CA ASN A 225 45.90 -52.92 -9.32
C ASN A 225 46.69 -53.54 -10.48
N ALA A 226 47.79 -52.93 -10.93
CA ALA A 226 48.64 -53.51 -11.98
C ALA A 226 49.69 -54.50 -11.45
N ASN A 227 50.03 -54.47 -10.14
CA ASN A 227 51.15 -55.25 -9.61
C ASN A 227 50.75 -56.54 -8.85
N ARG A 228 49.47 -56.93 -8.86
CA ARG A 228 48.98 -58.16 -8.19
C ARG A 228 48.64 -59.32 -9.14
N ARG A 229 48.85 -59.18 -10.45
CA ARG A 229 48.54 -60.24 -11.44
C ARG A 229 49.75 -60.82 -12.20
N GLY A 230 50.98 -60.40 -11.89
CA GLY A 230 52.18 -60.77 -12.65
C GLY A 230 53.12 -61.79 -12.00
N GLY A 231 52.68 -62.56 -11.00
CA GLY A 231 53.59 -63.42 -10.24
C GLY A 231 52.96 -64.71 -9.76
N ASN A 232 52.43 -65.54 -10.67
CA ASN A 232 52.40 -66.97 -10.40
C ASN A 232 52.27 -67.79 -11.70
N ILE A 233 53.18 -68.77 -11.81
CA ILE A 233 53.11 -70.00 -12.61
C ILE A 233 53.68 -69.90 -14.05
N GLN A 234 54.95 -70.26 -14.18
CA GLN A 234 55.47 -71.07 -15.29
C GLN A 234 56.06 -72.36 -14.67
N ASP A 235 55.37 -73.47 -14.92
CA ASP A 235 55.96 -74.79 -15.16
C ASP A 235 56.35 -74.88 -16.64
#